data_AF-A0A3S0R876-F1
#
_entry.id   AF-A0A3S0R876-F1
#
_cell.length_a   1.000
_cell.length_b   1.000
_cell.length_c   1.000
_cell.angle_alpha   90.00
_cell.angle_beta   90.00
_cell.angle_gamma   90.00
#
_symmetry.space_group_name_H-M   'P 1'
#
loop_
_entity.id
_entity.type
_entity.pdbx_description
1 polymer ?
#
loop_
_entity_poly.entity_id
_entity_poly.type
_entity_poly.pdbx_seq_one_letter_code
_entity_poly.pdbx_strand_id
1 'polypeptide(L)'
;MPERLAVEVAGWANLSRSPSGGAFYSQSGEPWRSPEEGCLRAATVWNRAVEGENGPRFPTDAPLPPRCDWAIARWTAGVWALITGDQDDPRVVRERRKDRVDRLVASRRWTRSDLEVLQALLGSDALARSSLLATDPGRERSLKSLTALRLVQIVTTEDSETPDAARRILSQVGGNGTDAAVWLDEDAQAIAAEVVAWQAKRHARAESRQGRHAQAREQEEDVKASIAMAVRNVFPAMPAEVAASAAARLAPSVAKLGRRPGTQGIVDAVVEIRLERWRQAIASDPEVEARLLAMQARGANGRVRKRFRDQRAAERVEAEIRDWRGDLEPVTSHRLGG
;
A
#
# COMPACT_ATOMS: atom_id res chain seq x y z
N MET A 1 -21.97 15.75 9.81
CA MET A 1 -23.21 16.53 10.00
C MET A 1 -24.40 15.69 9.57
N PRO A 2 -25.42 15.53 10.42
CA PRO A 2 -26.70 14.89 10.13
C PRO A 2 -27.42 15.53 8.94
N GLU A 3 -28.12 14.74 8.11
CA GLU A 3 -28.83 15.25 6.93
C GLU A 3 -30.00 16.17 7.30
N ARG A 4 -30.76 15.85 8.34
CA ARG A 4 -31.82 16.74 8.86
C ARG A 4 -31.26 18.10 9.27
N LEU A 5 -30.15 18.10 10.02
CA LEU A 5 -29.44 19.33 10.37
C LEU A 5 -28.90 20.04 9.14
N ALA A 6 -28.37 19.30 8.17
CA ALA A 6 -27.84 19.87 6.93
C ALA A 6 -28.91 20.59 6.12
N VAL A 7 -30.10 20.00 5.99
CA VAL A 7 -31.25 20.59 5.30
C VAL A 7 -31.70 21.87 5.99
N GLU A 8 -31.79 21.85 7.32
CA GLU A 8 -32.19 23.02 8.10
C GLU A 8 -31.17 24.16 7.97
N VAL A 9 -29.87 23.86 8.16
CA VAL A 9 -28.77 24.83 8.04
C VAL A 9 -28.67 25.39 6.61
N ALA A 10 -28.95 24.57 5.59
CA ALA A 10 -28.96 25.01 4.20
C ALA A 10 -30.12 25.99 3.89
N GLY A 11 -31.18 25.99 4.70
CA GLY A 11 -32.29 26.92 4.58
C GLY A 11 -32.02 28.31 5.18
N TRP A 12 -30.89 28.52 5.85
CA TRP A 12 -30.59 29.80 6.51
C TRP A 12 -30.11 30.86 5.52
N ALA A 13 -30.61 32.09 5.70
CA ALA A 13 -30.28 33.21 4.82
C ALA A 13 -28.79 33.58 4.84
N ASN A 14 -28.14 33.44 6.00
CA ASN A 14 -26.69 33.53 6.14
C ASN A 14 -26.19 32.26 6.81
N LEU A 15 -24.96 31.86 6.46
CA LEU A 15 -24.30 30.74 7.08
C LEU A 15 -22.86 31.12 7.42
N SER A 16 -22.58 31.30 8.71
CA SER A 16 -21.22 31.45 9.23
C SER A 16 -20.85 30.26 10.11
N ARG A 17 -19.55 30.03 10.29
CA ARG A 17 -19.03 28.92 11.09
C ARG A 17 -17.96 29.45 12.02
N SER A 18 -17.96 28.98 13.26
CA SER A 18 -16.87 29.30 14.19
C SER A 18 -15.52 28.82 13.64
N PRO A 19 -14.41 29.51 13.93
CA PRO A 19 -13.05 29.06 13.58
C PRO A 19 -12.69 27.71 14.20
N SER A 20 -13.24 27.41 15.38
CA SER A 20 -13.14 26.14 16.09
C SER A 20 -13.96 25.02 15.46
N GLY A 21 -14.86 25.34 14.52
CA GLY A 21 -15.59 24.39 13.70
C GLY A 21 -16.73 23.65 14.40
N GLY A 22 -17.03 24.01 15.65
CA GLY A 22 -18.02 23.33 16.50
C GLY A 22 -19.48 23.58 16.11
N ALA A 23 -19.79 24.75 15.54
CA ALA A 23 -21.15 25.11 15.16
C ALA A 23 -21.27 25.97 13.90
N PHE A 24 -22.48 25.99 13.35
CA PHE A 24 -22.95 26.86 12.29
C PHE A 24 -23.88 27.92 12.87
N TYR A 25 -23.92 29.11 12.26
CA TYR A 25 -24.70 30.24 12.72
C TYR A 25 -25.47 30.90 11.57
N SER A 26 -26.68 31.39 11.83
CA SER A 26 -27.56 31.97 10.80
C SER A 26 -27.31 33.46 10.50
N GLN A 27 -26.28 34.05 11.10
CA GLN A 27 -25.90 35.45 10.95
C GLN A 27 -24.50 35.57 10.35
N SER A 28 -24.24 36.68 9.65
CA SER A 28 -22.92 37.01 9.12
C SER A 28 -21.99 37.57 10.22
N GLY A 29 -20.70 37.69 9.93
CA GLY A 29 -19.71 38.19 10.89
C GLY A 29 -19.21 37.11 11.85
N GLU A 30 -19.09 37.47 13.14
CA GLU A 30 -18.57 36.61 14.21
C GLU A 30 -19.64 36.32 15.30
N PRO A 31 -20.81 35.75 14.95
CA PRO A 31 -21.92 35.55 15.89
C PRO A 31 -21.59 34.59 17.05
N TRP A 32 -20.52 33.80 16.96
CA TRP A 32 -20.01 32.99 18.07
C TRP A 32 -19.37 33.82 19.20
N ARG A 33 -18.99 35.08 18.95
CA ARG A 33 -18.47 36.01 19.97
C ARG A 33 -19.54 36.88 20.58
N SER A 34 -20.44 37.40 19.75
CA SER A 34 -21.52 38.29 20.16
C SER A 34 -22.76 38.05 19.30
N PRO A 35 -23.57 37.03 19.61
CA PRO A 35 -24.79 36.73 18.86
C PRO A 35 -25.83 37.83 19.05
N GLU A 36 -26.51 38.22 17.96
CA GLU A 36 -27.65 39.14 18.05
C GLU A 36 -28.94 38.37 18.37
N GLU A 37 -29.95 39.07 18.88
CA GLU A 37 -31.27 38.48 19.17
C GLU A 37 -31.83 37.77 17.94
N GLY A 38 -32.30 36.53 18.11
CA GLY A 38 -32.83 35.71 17.03
C GLY A 38 -31.78 34.92 16.23
N CYS A 39 -30.48 35.08 16.51
CA CYS A 39 -29.42 34.27 15.89
C CYS A 39 -29.70 32.78 16.10
N LEU A 40 -29.70 31.98 15.03
CA LEU A 40 -29.75 30.52 15.14
C LEU A 40 -28.34 29.96 15.16
N ARG A 41 -28.17 28.89 15.94
CA ARG A 41 -26.93 28.12 15.99
C ARG A 41 -27.25 26.63 15.89
N ALA A 42 -26.48 25.92 15.07
CA ALA A 42 -26.59 24.48 14.85
C ALA A 42 -25.25 23.82 15.16
N ALA A 43 -25.24 22.81 16.02
CA ALA A 43 -24.02 22.06 16.33
C ALA A 43 -24.27 20.56 16.30
N THR A 44 -23.25 19.80 15.88
CA THR A 44 -23.23 18.33 15.93
C THR A 44 -22.64 17.80 17.24
N VAL A 45 -22.31 18.69 18.17
CA VAL A 45 -21.95 18.37 19.55
C VAL A 45 -22.41 19.57 20.38
N TRP A 46 -23.43 19.36 21.21
CA TRP A 46 -24.04 20.41 22.03
C TRP A 46 -24.12 19.88 23.46
N ASN A 47 -23.76 20.69 24.46
CA ASN A 47 -23.82 20.37 25.91
C ASN A 47 -23.41 18.97 26.39
N ARG A 48 -22.58 18.25 25.64
CA ARG A 48 -21.95 17.03 26.15
C ARG A 48 -20.89 17.45 27.16
N ALA A 49 -21.11 17.07 28.42
CA ALA A 49 -20.03 16.86 29.35
C ALA A 49 -19.19 15.70 28.79
N VAL A 50 -17.93 15.96 28.45
CA VAL A 50 -16.97 14.90 28.18
C VAL A 50 -16.60 14.28 29.52
N GLU A 51 -16.42 12.95 29.59
CA GLU A 51 -15.93 12.30 30.81
C GLU A 51 -14.61 12.96 31.24
N GLY A 52 -14.58 13.56 32.43
CA GLY A 52 -13.44 14.31 32.96
C GLY A 52 -13.43 15.82 32.70
N GLU A 53 -14.37 16.37 31.91
CA GLU A 53 -14.58 17.81 31.75
C GLU A 53 -15.65 18.32 32.75
N ASN A 54 -15.30 19.33 33.55
CA ASN A 54 -16.21 19.98 34.51
C ASN A 54 -17.12 21.00 33.80
N GLY A 55 -18.01 20.53 32.92
CA GLY A 55 -19.16 21.32 32.47
C GLY A 55 -19.51 21.21 30.99
N PRO A 56 -20.73 21.65 30.61
CA PRO A 56 -21.16 21.69 29.23
C PRO A 56 -20.35 22.74 28.44
N ARG A 57 -20.01 22.43 27.18
CA ARG A 57 -19.29 23.36 26.31
C ARG A 57 -20.06 24.67 26.06
N PHE A 58 -21.41 24.71 26.14
CA PHE A 58 -22.23 25.94 25.96
C PHE A 58 -23.57 25.96 26.71
N PRO A 59 -23.69 26.68 27.83
CA PRO A 59 -24.94 26.70 28.60
C PRO A 59 -26.15 27.15 27.74
N THR A 60 -27.25 26.40 27.86
CA THR A 60 -28.57 26.70 27.29
C THR A 60 -29.60 26.87 28.40
N ASP A 61 -30.79 27.33 28.04
CA ASP A 61 -31.96 27.39 28.93
C ASP A 61 -32.44 26.02 29.41
N ALA A 62 -32.27 24.97 28.58
CA ALA A 62 -32.62 23.60 28.88
C ALA A 62 -31.47 22.63 28.56
N PRO A 63 -31.25 21.57 29.37
CA PRO A 63 -30.32 20.51 29.01
C PRO A 63 -30.81 19.76 27.77
N LEU A 64 -29.89 19.21 26.99
CA LEU A 64 -30.28 18.35 25.88
C LEU A 64 -30.87 17.02 26.36
N PRO A 65 -31.76 16.41 25.57
CA PRO A 65 -32.15 15.02 25.77
C PRO A 65 -30.93 14.10 25.85
N PRO A 66 -30.96 13.04 26.68
CA PRO A 66 -29.93 12.02 26.68
C PRO A 66 -29.77 11.46 25.26
N ARG A 67 -28.53 11.43 24.75
CA ARG A 67 -28.16 10.93 23.40
C ARG A 67 -28.51 11.83 22.21
N CYS A 68 -28.79 13.11 22.43
CA CYS A 68 -28.86 14.08 21.35
C CYS A 68 -27.49 14.19 20.64
N ASP A 69 -27.44 13.93 19.33
CA ASP A 69 -26.21 14.02 18.52
C ASP A 69 -26.10 15.36 17.80
N TRP A 70 -27.18 16.12 17.71
CA TRP A 70 -27.16 17.47 17.20
C TRP A 70 -28.29 18.31 17.77
N ALA A 71 -28.12 19.63 17.73
CA ALA A 71 -29.11 20.57 18.24
C ALA A 71 -29.09 21.88 17.47
N ILE A 72 -30.23 22.57 17.52
CA ILE A 72 -30.44 23.93 17.04
C ILE A 72 -31.01 24.75 18.17
N ALA A 73 -30.39 25.90 18.43
CA ALA A 73 -30.90 26.87 19.40
C ALA A 73 -30.98 28.26 18.79
N ARG A 74 -31.77 29.12 19.43
CA ARG A 74 -31.90 30.54 19.12
C ARG A 74 -31.33 31.36 20.25
N TRP A 75 -30.59 32.41 19.93
CA TRP A 75 -30.19 33.39 20.92
C TRP A 75 -31.39 34.25 21.30
N THR A 76 -31.79 34.19 22.58
CA THR A 76 -32.91 34.98 23.11
C THR A 76 -32.59 35.50 24.50
N ALA A 77 -32.72 36.80 24.71
CA ALA A 77 -32.57 37.44 26.03
C ALA A 77 -31.27 37.05 26.78
N GLY A 78 -30.16 36.89 26.05
CA GLY A 78 -28.86 36.56 26.64
C GLY A 78 -28.62 35.07 26.92
N VAL A 79 -29.51 34.17 26.49
CA VAL A 79 -29.33 32.72 26.60
C VAL A 79 -29.61 32.03 25.26
N TRP A 80 -28.95 30.90 25.01
CA TRP A 80 -29.30 30.02 23.89
C TRP A 80 -30.53 29.19 24.27
N ALA A 81 -31.68 29.50 23.68
CA ALA A 81 -32.92 28.76 23.82
C ALA A 81 -32.99 27.59 22.83
N LEU A 82 -33.04 26.35 23.35
CA LEU A 82 -33.09 25.15 22.51
C LEU A 82 -34.39 25.11 21.69
N ILE A 83 -34.26 25.04 20.36
CA ILE A 83 -35.42 24.89 19.46
C ILE A 83 -35.71 23.42 19.22
N THR A 84 -34.69 22.67 18.82
CA THR A 84 -34.82 21.25 18.48
C THR A 84 -33.49 20.55 18.62
N GLY A 85 -33.54 19.25 18.79
CA GLY A 85 -32.39 18.37 18.77
C GLY A 85 -32.85 16.94 18.52
N ASP A 86 -31.99 16.15 17.89
CA ASP A 86 -32.29 14.76 17.59
C ASP A 86 -31.02 13.92 17.68
N GLN A 87 -31.20 12.61 17.61
CA GLN A 87 -30.13 11.63 17.49
C GLN A 87 -30.07 11.13 16.04
N ASP A 88 -28.88 10.86 15.53
CA ASP A 88 -28.76 10.13 14.26
C ASP A 88 -28.73 8.62 14.57
N ASP A 89 -29.24 7.80 13.65
CA ASP A 89 -29.05 6.35 13.77
C ASP A 89 -27.53 6.06 13.74
N PRO A 90 -26.96 5.40 14.77
CA PRO A 90 -25.53 5.10 14.82
C PRO A 90 -25.03 4.34 13.58
N ARG A 91 -25.89 3.54 12.94
CA ARG A 91 -25.56 2.85 11.68
C ARG A 91 -25.35 3.83 10.54
N VAL A 92 -26.24 4.82 10.40
CA VAL A 92 -26.16 5.87 9.38
C VAL A 92 -24.92 6.74 9.59
N VAL A 93 -24.59 7.08 10.86
CA VAL A 93 -23.34 7.82 11.17
C VAL A 93 -22.11 7.03 10.73
N ARG A 94 -22.08 5.73 11.05
CA ARG A 94 -20.98 4.84 10.67
C ARG A 94 -20.84 4.70 9.15
N GLU A 95 -21.95 4.53 8.44
CA GLU A 95 -21.97 4.45 6.97
C GLU A 95 -21.46 5.74 6.34
N ARG A 96 -21.95 6.91 6.78
CA ARG A 96 -21.47 8.22 6.27
C ARG A 96 -19.98 8.43 6.53
N ARG A 97 -19.47 8.02 7.70
CA ARG A 97 -18.03 8.07 8.02
C ARG A 97 -17.24 7.17 7.08
N LYS A 98 -17.69 5.92 6.90
CA LYS A 98 -17.08 4.98 5.97
C LYS A 98 -17.06 5.53 4.53
N ASP A 99 -18.17 6.09 4.05
CA ASP A 99 -18.25 6.69 2.71
C ASP A 99 -17.31 7.91 2.57
N ARG A 100 -17.15 8.71 3.64
CA ARG A 100 -16.17 9.82 3.66
C ARG A 100 -14.75 9.28 3.61
N VAL A 101 -14.42 8.25 4.39
CA VAL A 101 -13.10 7.58 4.38
C VAL A 101 -12.83 6.99 3.01
N ASP A 102 -13.76 6.24 2.43
CA ASP A 102 -13.63 5.58 1.13
C ASP A 102 -13.37 6.63 0.02
N ARG A 103 -14.11 7.75 0.02
CA ARG A 103 -13.84 8.87 -0.88
C ARG A 103 -12.48 9.49 -0.65
N LEU A 104 -12.07 9.70 0.60
CA LEU A 104 -10.79 10.30 0.95
C LEU A 104 -9.59 9.42 0.55
N VAL A 105 -9.66 8.11 0.73
CA VAL A 105 -8.57 7.20 0.34
C VAL A 105 -8.53 6.96 -1.17
N ALA A 106 -9.67 7.07 -1.87
CA ALA A 106 -9.74 6.92 -3.33
C ALA A 106 -9.31 8.18 -4.10
N SER A 107 -9.70 9.36 -3.63
CA SER A 107 -9.57 10.62 -4.38
C SER A 107 -8.18 11.25 -4.35
N ARG A 108 -7.31 10.87 -3.40
CA ARG A 108 -5.99 11.48 -3.25
C ARG A 108 -4.89 10.48 -2.92
N ARG A 109 -3.68 10.87 -3.31
CA ARG A 109 -2.45 10.27 -2.79
C ARG A 109 -2.13 10.88 -1.44
N TRP A 110 -2.12 10.04 -0.41
CA TRP A 110 -1.67 10.41 0.93
C TRP A 110 -0.14 10.42 0.96
N THR A 111 0.44 11.55 1.36
CA THR A 111 1.89 11.68 1.51
C THR A 111 2.33 11.21 2.89
N ARG A 112 3.63 10.94 3.05
CA ARG A 112 4.20 10.61 4.36
C ARG A 112 3.94 11.71 5.39
N SER A 113 4.17 12.98 5.02
CA SER A 113 3.92 14.12 5.89
C SER A 113 2.44 14.26 6.27
N ASP A 114 1.48 13.93 5.38
CA ASP A 114 0.05 13.90 5.75
C ASP A 114 -0.23 12.89 6.86
N LEU A 115 0.31 11.68 6.72
CA LEU A 115 0.09 10.59 7.68
C LEU A 115 0.81 10.85 9.00
N GLU A 116 2.01 11.43 8.97
CA GLU A 116 2.73 11.84 10.19
C GLU A 116 1.98 12.93 10.96
N VAL A 117 1.41 13.92 10.27
CA VAL A 117 0.59 14.96 10.92
C VAL A 117 -0.66 14.35 11.55
N LEU A 118 -1.37 13.48 10.83
CA LEU A 118 -2.54 12.80 11.38
C LEU A 118 -2.17 11.90 12.58
N GLN A 119 -1.06 11.16 12.50
CA GLN A 119 -0.60 10.32 13.61
C GLN A 119 -0.19 11.13 14.84
N ALA A 120 0.51 12.26 14.66
CA ALA A 120 0.87 13.15 15.74
C ALA A 120 -0.38 13.70 16.45
N LEU A 121 -1.37 14.14 15.67
CA LEU A 121 -2.63 14.66 16.22
C LEU A 121 -3.56 13.56 16.77
N LEU A 122 -3.47 12.31 16.32
CA LEU A 122 -4.19 11.19 16.93
C LEU A 122 -3.58 10.77 18.27
N GLY A 123 -2.30 11.07 18.50
CA GLY A 123 -1.60 10.77 19.74
C GLY A 123 -1.69 11.88 20.80
N SER A 124 -2.44 12.97 20.55
CA SER A 124 -2.52 14.13 21.44
C SER A 124 -3.84 14.87 21.27
N ASP A 125 -4.47 15.33 22.36
CA ASP A 125 -5.76 16.03 22.28
C ASP A 125 -5.68 17.37 21.52
N ALA A 126 -4.55 18.06 21.62
CA ALA A 126 -4.21 19.25 20.84
C ALA A 126 -2.68 19.44 20.82
N LEU A 127 -2.16 20.14 19.81
CA LEU A 127 -0.75 20.49 19.66
C LEU A 127 -0.56 21.95 19.26
N ALA A 128 0.54 22.56 19.71
CA ALA A 128 0.98 23.85 19.20
C ALA A 128 1.42 23.71 17.73
N ARG A 129 1.00 24.63 16.86
CA ARG A 129 1.35 24.64 15.44
C ARG A 129 2.86 24.71 15.26
N SER A 130 3.56 25.55 16.03
CA SER A 130 5.02 25.62 16.03
C SER A 130 5.67 24.25 16.28
N SER A 131 5.19 23.51 17.29
CA SER A 131 5.70 22.18 17.66
C SER A 131 5.43 21.14 16.57
N LEU A 132 4.23 21.16 15.98
CA LEU A 132 3.86 20.26 14.88
C LEU A 132 4.74 20.48 13.64
N LEU A 133 5.08 21.74 13.34
CA LEU A 133 5.84 22.13 12.14
C LEU A 133 7.36 22.10 12.32
N ALA A 134 7.88 22.12 13.56
CA ALA A 134 9.31 22.22 13.84
C ALA A 134 10.17 21.10 13.22
N THR A 135 9.58 19.95 12.90
CA THR A 135 10.33 18.76 12.48
C THR A 135 10.48 18.62 10.96
N ASP A 136 9.60 19.20 10.14
CA ASP A 136 9.59 19.00 8.68
C ASP A 136 8.85 20.12 7.93
N PRO A 137 9.50 20.85 6.98
CA PRO A 137 8.84 21.87 6.17
C PRO A 137 7.71 21.31 5.29
N GLY A 138 7.71 20.01 4.97
CA GLY A 138 6.62 19.33 4.28
C GLY A 138 5.29 19.35 5.05
N ARG A 139 5.34 19.44 6.39
CA ARG A 139 4.14 19.42 7.25
C ARG A 139 3.28 20.65 7.10
N GLU A 140 3.83 21.81 6.72
CA GLU A 140 3.01 23.00 6.54
C GLU A 140 2.06 22.83 5.34
N ARG A 141 2.55 22.23 4.26
CA ARG A 141 1.73 21.91 3.08
C ARG A 141 0.67 20.86 3.42
N SER A 142 1.05 19.83 4.16
CA SER A 142 0.12 18.80 4.65
C SER A 142 -0.95 19.40 5.56
N LEU A 143 -0.57 20.24 6.52
CA LEU A 143 -1.50 20.90 7.43
C LEU A 143 -2.53 21.75 6.66
N LYS A 144 -2.08 22.60 5.72
CA LYS A 144 -2.98 23.37 4.84
C LYS A 144 -3.96 22.47 4.08
N SER A 145 -3.47 21.35 3.56
CA SER A 145 -4.29 20.38 2.84
C SER A 145 -5.32 19.69 3.75
N LEU A 146 -4.93 19.30 4.96
CA LEU A 146 -5.80 18.63 5.93
C LEU A 146 -6.86 19.60 6.49
N THR A 147 -6.53 20.87 6.69
CA THR A 147 -7.50 21.92 7.02
C THR A 147 -8.51 22.11 5.89
N ALA A 148 -8.07 22.15 4.63
CA ALA A 148 -8.97 22.24 3.47
C ALA A 148 -9.93 21.03 3.37
N LEU A 149 -9.49 19.85 3.80
CA LEU A 149 -10.32 18.64 3.90
C LEU A 149 -11.22 18.60 5.13
N ARG A 150 -11.16 19.62 6.00
CA ARG A 150 -11.85 19.67 7.29
C ARG A 150 -11.55 18.44 8.15
N LEU A 151 -10.27 18.04 8.15
CA LEU A 151 -9.75 17.00 9.02
C LEU A 151 -8.97 17.59 10.19
N VAL A 152 -8.59 18.86 10.14
CA VAL A 152 -7.81 19.51 11.19
C VAL A 152 -8.39 20.90 11.45
N GLN A 153 -8.57 21.24 12.72
CA GLN A 153 -8.95 22.57 13.17
C GLN A 153 -7.69 23.36 13.59
N ILE A 154 -7.68 24.66 13.29
CA ILE A 154 -6.60 25.57 13.64
C ILE A 154 -7.22 26.85 14.18
N VAL A 155 -6.85 27.24 15.39
CA VAL A 155 -7.29 28.50 15.99
C VAL A 155 -6.11 29.28 16.57
N THR A 156 -6.17 30.60 16.42
CA THR A 156 -5.18 31.55 16.95
C THR A 156 -5.74 32.35 18.13
N THR A 157 -7.05 32.31 18.34
CA THR A 157 -7.73 33.01 19.43
C THR A 157 -8.74 32.07 20.06
N GLU A 158 -8.88 32.17 21.38
CA GLU A 158 -9.86 31.40 22.13
C GLU A 158 -11.28 31.88 21.81
N ASP A 159 -12.19 30.91 21.70
CA ASP A 159 -13.62 31.13 21.74
C ASP A 159 -14.28 30.16 22.72
N SER A 160 -15.57 30.33 22.94
CA SER A 160 -16.35 29.49 23.85
C SER A 160 -16.47 28.03 23.35
N GLU A 161 -16.18 27.74 22.07
CA GLU A 161 -16.16 26.40 21.45
C GLU A 161 -14.79 25.70 21.48
N THR A 162 -13.74 26.43 21.85
CA THR A 162 -12.37 25.92 21.84
C THR A 162 -12.20 24.86 22.94
N PRO A 163 -11.73 23.64 22.62
CA PRO A 163 -11.49 22.61 23.63
C PRO A 163 -10.44 23.03 24.66
N ASP A 164 -10.56 22.54 25.90
CA ASP A 164 -9.65 22.92 27.00
C ASP A 164 -8.18 22.60 26.72
N ALA A 165 -7.88 21.53 25.97
CA ALA A 165 -6.53 21.22 25.53
C ALA A 165 -5.96 22.32 24.60
N ALA A 166 -6.77 22.83 23.67
CA ALA A 166 -6.39 23.93 22.80
C ALA A 166 -6.29 25.25 23.58
N ARG A 167 -7.22 25.52 24.51
CA ARG A 167 -7.15 26.68 25.41
C ARG A 167 -5.85 26.71 26.22
N ARG A 168 -5.45 25.56 26.78
CA ARG A 168 -4.17 25.42 27.50
C ARG A 168 -2.99 25.84 26.63
N ILE A 169 -2.94 25.39 25.38
CA ILE A 169 -1.89 25.77 24.43
C ILE A 169 -1.92 27.28 24.15
N LEU A 170 -3.09 27.84 23.83
CA LEU A 170 -3.22 29.29 23.57
C LEU A 170 -2.82 30.13 24.80
N SER A 171 -3.17 29.69 26.00
CA SER A 171 -2.82 30.38 27.26
C SER A 171 -1.33 30.34 27.57
N GLN A 172 -0.65 29.22 27.23
CA GLN A 172 0.81 29.05 27.42
C GLN A 172 1.63 29.90 26.45
N VAL A 173 1.09 30.13 25.25
CA VAL A 173 1.74 30.95 24.22
C VAL A 173 1.73 32.45 24.60
N GLY A 174 0.84 32.87 25.51
CA GLY A 174 0.76 34.22 26.06
C GLY A 174 0.37 35.27 25.00
N GLY A 175 -0.28 36.35 25.42
CA GLY A 175 -0.84 37.39 24.51
C GLY A 175 0.12 38.10 23.54
N ASN A 176 1.37 37.65 23.40
CA ASN A 176 2.37 38.12 22.44
C ASN A 176 2.82 37.04 21.41
N GLY A 177 2.33 35.80 21.50
CA GLY A 177 2.73 34.73 20.58
C GLY A 177 1.75 34.54 19.41
N THR A 178 2.28 34.52 18.18
CA THR A 178 1.53 34.26 16.94
C THR A 178 1.24 32.76 16.69
N ASP A 179 1.36 31.92 17.71
CA ASP A 179 1.19 30.48 17.55
C ASP A 179 -0.29 30.08 17.56
N ALA A 180 -0.60 28.92 16.99
CA ALA A 180 -1.96 28.42 16.85
C ALA A 180 -2.10 27.05 17.53
N ALA A 181 -3.26 26.79 18.12
CA ALA A 181 -3.61 25.45 18.58
C ALA A 181 -4.19 24.64 17.41
N VAL A 182 -3.76 23.38 17.30
CA VAL A 182 -4.12 22.46 16.22
C VAL A 182 -4.65 21.16 16.82
N TRP A 183 -5.82 20.69 16.38
CA TRP A 183 -6.40 19.43 16.86
C TRP A 183 -7.33 18.77 15.84
N LEU A 184 -7.76 17.56 16.17
CA LEU A 184 -8.80 16.82 15.45
C LEU A 184 -10.08 16.86 16.28
N ASP A 185 -11.20 17.32 15.69
CA ASP A 185 -12.52 17.11 16.30
C ASP A 185 -12.90 15.61 16.27
N GLU A 186 -13.96 15.23 16.99
CA GLU A 186 -14.35 13.82 17.16
C GLU A 186 -14.58 13.08 15.82
N ASP A 187 -15.21 13.74 14.84
CA ASP A 187 -15.43 13.14 13.51
C ASP A 187 -14.11 13.01 12.75
N ALA A 188 -13.27 14.04 12.80
CA ALA A 188 -11.95 14.03 12.21
C ALA A 188 -11.02 12.99 12.84
N GLN A 189 -11.09 12.76 14.15
CA GLN A 189 -10.34 11.71 14.85
C GLN A 189 -10.72 10.32 14.30
N ALA A 190 -12.03 10.02 14.24
CA ALA A 190 -12.51 8.75 13.72
C ALA A 190 -12.06 8.52 12.26
N ILE A 191 -12.20 9.55 11.42
CA ILE A 191 -11.80 9.49 10.01
C ILE A 191 -10.29 9.35 9.85
N ALA A 192 -9.51 10.13 10.60
CA ALA A 192 -8.05 10.08 10.56
C ALA A 192 -7.53 8.69 10.97
N ALA A 193 -8.11 8.10 12.03
CA ALA A 193 -7.76 6.76 12.48
C ALA A 193 -8.03 5.71 11.38
N GLU A 194 -9.19 5.78 10.72
CA GLU A 194 -9.51 4.86 9.61
C GLU A 194 -8.61 5.06 8.39
N VAL A 195 -8.29 6.31 8.02
CA VAL A 195 -7.36 6.61 6.92
C VAL A 195 -5.96 6.05 7.20
N VAL A 196 -5.43 6.28 8.40
CA VAL A 196 -4.11 5.77 8.80
C VAL A 196 -4.11 4.23 8.83
N ALA A 197 -5.16 3.62 9.38
CA ALA A 197 -5.31 2.16 9.39
C ALA A 197 -5.42 1.58 7.97
N TRP A 198 -6.11 2.25 7.06
CA TRP A 198 -6.21 1.85 5.66
C TRP A 198 -4.85 1.87 4.97
N GLN A 199 -4.05 2.91 5.19
CA GLN A 199 -2.71 3.01 4.64
C GLN A 199 -1.78 1.92 5.19
N ALA A 200 -1.83 1.67 6.51
CA ALA A 200 -1.07 0.59 7.13
C ALA A 200 -1.42 -0.78 6.52
N LYS A 201 -2.72 -1.07 6.34
CA LYS A 201 -3.18 -2.30 5.67
C LYS A 201 -2.71 -2.38 4.21
N ARG A 202 -2.70 -1.27 3.49
CA ARG A 202 -2.21 -1.20 2.11
C ARG A 202 -0.71 -1.50 2.03
N HIS A 203 0.10 -0.91 2.91
CA HIS A 203 1.54 -1.16 3.00
C HIS A 203 1.83 -2.62 3.34
N ALA A 204 1.18 -3.17 4.38
CA ALA A 204 1.34 -4.58 4.76
C ALA A 204 0.98 -5.55 3.62
N ARG A 205 -0.05 -5.24 2.81
CA ARG A 205 -0.41 -6.03 1.63
C ARG A 205 0.64 -5.96 0.53
N ALA A 206 1.26 -4.80 0.32
CA ALA A 206 2.33 -4.63 -0.65
C ALA A 206 3.58 -5.42 -0.23
N GLU A 207 3.97 -5.31 1.04
CA GLU A 207 5.09 -6.07 1.63
C GLU A 207 4.83 -7.58 1.57
N SER A 208 3.61 -8.04 1.90
CA SER A 208 3.24 -9.45 1.79
C SER A 208 3.31 -9.97 0.34
N ARG A 209 2.99 -9.15 -0.66
CA ARG A 209 3.15 -9.54 -2.08
C ARG A 209 4.62 -9.65 -2.46
N GLN A 210 5.44 -8.70 -2.03
CA GLN A 210 6.88 -8.73 -2.27
C GLN A 210 7.52 -9.95 -1.59
N GLY A 211 7.15 -10.25 -0.34
CA GLY A 211 7.60 -11.44 0.39
C GLY A 211 7.23 -12.74 -0.32
N ARG A 212 5.98 -12.85 -0.83
CA ARG A 212 5.57 -14.03 -1.62
C ARG A 212 6.36 -14.18 -2.93
N HIS A 213 6.67 -13.08 -3.61
CA HIS A 213 7.50 -13.12 -4.82
C HIS A 213 8.95 -13.49 -4.51
N ALA A 214 9.50 -12.99 -3.39
CA ALA A 214 10.84 -13.36 -2.93
C ALA A 214 10.90 -14.87 -2.59
N GLN A 215 9.94 -15.35 -1.80
CA GLN A 215 9.85 -16.77 -1.43
C GLN A 215 9.69 -17.69 -2.65
N ALA A 216 8.90 -17.28 -3.65
CA ALA A 216 8.76 -18.05 -4.89
C ALA A 216 10.07 -18.13 -5.69
N ARG A 217 10.88 -17.05 -5.68
CA ARG A 217 12.20 -17.03 -6.32
C ARG A 217 13.19 -17.92 -5.58
N GLU A 218 13.22 -17.86 -4.24
CA GLU A 218 14.04 -18.73 -3.40
C GLU A 218 13.69 -20.20 -3.65
N GLN A 219 12.41 -20.55 -3.67
CA GLN A 219 11.96 -21.91 -3.99
C GLN A 219 12.39 -22.35 -5.40
N GLU A 220 12.34 -21.46 -6.39
CA GLU A 220 12.80 -21.77 -7.74
C GLU A 220 14.32 -21.99 -7.79
N GLU A 221 15.08 -21.18 -7.05
CA GLU A 221 16.54 -21.33 -6.92
C GLU A 221 16.91 -22.63 -6.20
N ASP A 222 16.20 -22.99 -5.12
CA ASP A 222 16.38 -24.25 -4.39
C ASP A 222 16.09 -25.46 -5.28
N VAL A 223 15.03 -25.41 -6.10
CA VAL A 223 14.72 -26.46 -7.08
C VAL A 223 15.85 -26.59 -8.12
N LYS A 224 16.36 -25.47 -8.65
CA LYS A 224 17.49 -25.49 -9.59
C LYS A 224 18.76 -26.04 -8.95
N ALA A 225 19.09 -25.64 -7.72
CA ALA A 225 20.24 -26.15 -6.97
C ALA A 225 20.12 -27.65 -6.71
N SER A 226 18.94 -28.10 -6.29
CA SER A 226 18.63 -29.51 -6.09
C SER A 226 18.78 -30.34 -7.37
N ILE A 227 18.36 -29.81 -8.53
CA ILE A 227 18.52 -30.51 -9.81
C ILE A 227 19.97 -30.49 -10.25
N ALA A 228 20.70 -29.39 -10.07
CA ALA A 228 22.12 -29.29 -10.41
C ALA A 228 22.96 -30.32 -9.62
N MET A 229 22.63 -30.52 -8.34
CA MET A 229 23.21 -31.60 -7.54
C MET A 229 22.89 -32.98 -8.12
N ALA A 230 21.64 -33.24 -8.51
CA ALA A 230 21.26 -34.51 -9.12
C ALA A 230 22.00 -34.76 -10.45
N VAL A 231 22.15 -33.72 -11.28
CA VAL A 231 22.93 -33.80 -12.53
C VAL A 231 24.39 -34.14 -12.24
N ARG A 232 25.01 -33.51 -11.25
CA ARG A 232 26.40 -33.81 -10.85
C ARG A 232 26.57 -35.22 -10.28
N ASN A 233 25.56 -35.77 -9.61
CA ASN A 233 25.61 -37.16 -9.15
C ASN A 233 25.57 -38.15 -10.33
N VAL A 234 24.87 -37.81 -11.41
CA VAL A 234 24.83 -38.62 -12.64
C VAL A 234 26.08 -38.41 -13.50
N PHE A 235 26.70 -37.23 -13.43
CA PHE A 235 27.89 -36.84 -14.18
C PHE A 235 28.95 -36.21 -13.25
N PRO A 236 29.73 -37.03 -12.52
CA PRO A 236 30.66 -36.53 -11.49
C PRO A 236 31.73 -35.58 -12.02
N ALA A 237 32.21 -35.79 -13.25
CA ALA A 237 33.25 -34.99 -13.88
C ALA A 237 32.69 -33.79 -14.69
N MET A 238 31.38 -33.54 -14.66
CA MET A 238 30.76 -32.42 -15.37
C MET A 238 31.10 -31.07 -14.70
N PRO A 239 31.48 -30.04 -15.47
CA PRO A 239 31.67 -28.69 -14.93
C PRO A 239 30.39 -28.12 -14.29
N ALA A 240 30.55 -27.40 -13.18
CA ALA A 240 29.43 -26.84 -12.41
C ALA A 240 28.51 -25.94 -13.22
N GLU A 241 29.06 -25.13 -14.14
CA GLU A 241 28.30 -24.25 -15.03
C GLU A 241 27.42 -25.04 -16.01
N VAL A 242 27.90 -26.18 -16.50
CA VAL A 242 27.14 -27.07 -17.40
C VAL A 242 26.02 -27.76 -16.62
N ALA A 243 26.28 -28.21 -15.40
CA ALA A 243 25.27 -28.79 -14.53
C ALA A 243 24.18 -27.77 -14.15
N ALA A 244 24.55 -26.51 -13.86
CA ALA A 244 23.61 -25.43 -13.60
C ALA A 244 22.75 -25.09 -14.83
N SER A 245 23.36 -25.05 -16.02
CA SER A 245 22.63 -24.84 -17.28
C SER A 245 21.64 -25.97 -17.58
N ALA A 246 22.04 -27.22 -17.33
CA ALA A 246 21.15 -28.38 -17.44
C ALA A 246 19.99 -28.31 -16.43
N ALA A 247 20.28 -27.94 -15.19
CA ALA A 247 19.28 -27.77 -14.15
C ALA A 247 18.25 -26.68 -14.47
N ALA A 248 18.69 -25.54 -15.02
CA ALA A 248 17.80 -24.46 -15.43
C ALA A 248 16.81 -24.89 -16.52
N ARG A 249 17.23 -25.74 -17.46
CA ARG A 249 16.35 -26.29 -18.52
C ARG A 249 15.44 -27.41 -18.03
N LEU A 250 15.86 -28.15 -17.00
CA LEU A 250 15.08 -29.22 -16.38
C LEU A 250 14.03 -28.71 -15.37
N ALA A 251 14.27 -27.56 -14.73
CA ALA A 251 13.42 -27.02 -13.67
C ALA A 251 11.93 -26.88 -14.03
N PRO A 252 11.52 -26.38 -15.22
CA PRO A 252 10.11 -26.28 -15.59
C PRO A 252 9.40 -27.64 -15.64
N SER A 253 10.11 -28.68 -16.12
CA SER A 253 9.59 -30.04 -16.23
C SER A 253 9.43 -30.68 -14.86
N VAL A 254 10.37 -30.43 -13.93
CA VAL A 254 10.30 -30.89 -12.53
C VAL A 254 9.16 -30.20 -11.79
N ALA A 255 8.99 -28.89 -11.98
CA ALA A 255 7.88 -28.14 -11.41
C ALA A 255 6.52 -28.67 -11.90
N LYS A 256 6.42 -29.05 -13.19
CA LYS A 256 5.19 -29.62 -13.77
C LYS A 256 4.89 -31.04 -13.29
N LEU A 257 5.92 -31.88 -13.12
CA LEU A 257 5.76 -33.29 -12.75
C LEU A 257 5.70 -33.53 -11.24
N GLY A 258 6.06 -32.53 -10.42
CA GLY A 258 6.09 -32.62 -8.96
C GLY A 258 7.11 -33.60 -8.40
N ARG A 259 8.03 -34.13 -9.23
CA ARG A 259 9.04 -35.12 -8.85
C ARG A 259 10.35 -34.89 -9.59
N ARG A 260 11.45 -35.30 -8.96
CA ARG A 260 12.80 -35.26 -9.58
C ARG A 260 12.85 -36.19 -10.80
N PRO A 261 13.58 -35.81 -11.87
CA PRO A 261 13.77 -36.69 -13.01
C PRO A 261 14.66 -37.86 -12.61
N GLY A 262 14.32 -39.07 -13.05
CA GLY A 262 15.17 -40.24 -12.88
C GLY A 262 16.47 -40.13 -13.68
N THR A 263 17.45 -40.99 -13.39
CA THR A 263 18.78 -40.99 -14.02
C THR A 263 18.71 -40.94 -15.55
N GLN A 264 17.86 -41.75 -16.19
CA GLN A 264 17.67 -41.73 -17.64
C GLN A 264 17.17 -40.38 -18.16
N GLY A 265 16.18 -39.78 -17.49
CA GLY A 265 15.64 -38.48 -17.86
C GLY A 265 16.65 -37.35 -17.72
N ILE A 266 17.56 -37.44 -16.75
CA ILE A 266 18.69 -36.52 -16.59
C ILE A 266 19.67 -36.69 -17.76
N VAL A 267 20.03 -37.92 -18.10
CA VAL A 267 20.95 -38.21 -19.21
C VAL A 267 20.38 -37.71 -20.54
N ASP A 268 19.12 -38.04 -20.85
CA ASP A 268 18.48 -37.63 -22.10
C ASP A 268 18.36 -36.11 -22.23
N ALA A 269 18.08 -35.41 -21.13
CA ALA A 269 18.00 -33.95 -21.13
C ALA A 269 19.38 -33.30 -21.30
N VAL A 270 20.42 -33.80 -20.61
CA VAL A 270 21.78 -33.29 -20.79
C VAL A 270 22.24 -33.52 -22.24
N VAL A 271 22.01 -34.72 -22.78
CA VAL A 271 22.32 -35.06 -24.18
C VAL A 271 21.61 -34.15 -25.16
N GLU A 272 20.31 -33.88 -24.97
CA GLU A 272 19.56 -32.93 -25.79
C GLU A 272 20.17 -31.53 -25.79
N ILE A 273 20.51 -31.02 -24.60
CA ILE A 273 21.09 -29.68 -24.44
C ILE A 273 22.46 -29.59 -25.13
N ARG A 274 23.28 -30.64 -25.00
CA ARG A 274 24.61 -30.71 -25.62
C ARG A 274 24.53 -30.89 -27.13
N LEU A 275 23.63 -31.74 -27.62
CA LEU A 275 23.40 -31.93 -29.06
C LEU A 275 23.01 -30.62 -29.73
N GLU A 276 22.13 -29.84 -29.12
CA GLU A 276 21.74 -28.54 -29.68
C GLU A 276 22.94 -27.57 -29.75
N ARG A 277 23.76 -27.52 -28.70
CA ARG A 277 24.96 -26.68 -28.67
C ARG A 277 26.00 -27.11 -29.71
N TRP A 278 26.24 -28.41 -29.86
CA TRP A 278 27.21 -28.93 -30.82
C TRP A 278 26.71 -28.84 -32.26
N ARG A 279 25.41 -28.97 -32.53
CA ARG A 279 24.85 -28.70 -33.87
C ARG A 279 25.14 -27.28 -34.33
N GLN A 280 25.10 -26.31 -33.42
CA GLN A 280 25.43 -24.92 -33.71
C GLN A 280 26.94 -24.73 -33.90
N ALA A 281 27.77 -25.34 -33.05
CA ALA A 281 29.24 -25.19 -33.10
C ALA A 281 29.92 -25.96 -34.26
N ILE A 282 29.40 -27.12 -34.66
CA ILE A 282 29.97 -27.96 -35.73
C ILE A 282 29.83 -27.31 -37.10
N ALA A 283 28.87 -26.42 -37.28
CA ALA A 283 28.76 -25.62 -38.50
C ALA A 283 29.97 -24.68 -38.70
N SER A 284 30.68 -24.33 -37.62
CA SER A 284 31.87 -23.48 -37.62
C SER A 284 33.19 -24.24 -37.45
N ASP A 285 33.18 -25.57 -37.45
CA ASP A 285 34.39 -26.40 -37.36
C ASP A 285 35.07 -26.49 -38.74
N PRO A 286 36.32 -26.01 -38.91
CA PRO A 286 37.02 -25.96 -40.20
C PRO A 286 37.17 -27.33 -40.88
N GLU A 287 37.36 -28.40 -40.10
CA GLU A 287 37.53 -29.76 -40.66
C GLU A 287 36.20 -30.31 -41.18
N VAL A 288 35.12 -30.04 -40.46
CA VAL A 288 33.76 -30.42 -40.85
C VAL A 288 33.32 -29.59 -42.05
N GLU A 289 33.62 -28.30 -42.07
CA GLU A 289 33.35 -27.38 -43.17
C GLU A 289 34.07 -27.82 -44.45
N ALA A 290 35.39 -28.10 -44.38
CA ALA A 290 36.16 -28.60 -45.52
C ALA A 290 35.56 -29.91 -46.09
N ARG A 291 35.12 -30.82 -45.20
CA ARG A 291 34.49 -32.07 -45.62
C ARG A 291 33.11 -31.86 -46.24
N LEU A 292 32.34 -30.91 -45.73
CA LEU A 292 31.03 -30.53 -46.27
C LEU A 292 31.14 -29.86 -47.64
N LEU A 293 32.16 -29.02 -47.84
CA LEU A 293 32.49 -28.42 -49.14
C LEU A 293 32.90 -29.50 -50.15
N ALA A 294 33.71 -30.47 -49.74
CA ALA A 294 34.06 -31.61 -50.58
C ALA A 294 32.84 -32.49 -50.95
N MET A 295 31.90 -32.68 -50.01
CA MET A 295 30.63 -33.37 -50.29
C MET A 295 29.74 -32.57 -51.25
N GLN A 296 29.71 -31.24 -51.11
CA GLN A 296 28.97 -30.35 -52.01
C GLN A 296 29.56 -30.38 -53.43
N ALA A 297 30.87 -30.38 -53.57
CA ALA A 297 31.55 -30.50 -54.87
C ALA A 297 31.27 -31.84 -55.58
N ARG A 298 30.96 -32.89 -54.82
CA ARG A 298 30.55 -34.21 -55.34
C ARG A 298 29.03 -34.35 -55.59
N GLY A 299 28.27 -33.26 -55.45
CA GLY A 299 26.83 -33.26 -55.69
C GLY A 299 25.98 -33.88 -54.57
N ALA A 300 26.49 -33.99 -53.33
CA ALA A 300 25.71 -34.56 -52.23
C ALA A 300 24.53 -33.66 -51.84
N ASN A 301 23.33 -34.26 -51.77
CA ASN A 301 22.10 -33.56 -51.42
C ASN A 301 22.15 -32.94 -50.00
N GLY A 302 21.36 -31.89 -49.79
CA GLY A 302 21.28 -31.19 -48.49
C GLY A 302 20.95 -32.10 -47.29
N ARG A 303 20.21 -33.20 -47.51
CA ARG A 303 19.92 -34.22 -46.49
C ARG A 303 21.16 -34.98 -46.04
N VAL A 304 22.08 -35.30 -46.94
CA VAL A 304 23.33 -36.02 -46.64
C VAL A 304 24.25 -35.14 -45.80
N ARG A 305 24.38 -33.86 -46.18
CA ARG A 305 25.17 -32.86 -45.43
C ARG A 305 24.63 -32.64 -44.02
N LYS A 306 23.30 -32.56 -43.86
CA LYS A 306 22.66 -32.46 -42.54
C LYS A 306 22.94 -33.69 -41.68
N ARG A 307 22.74 -34.90 -42.22
CA ARG A 307 23.03 -36.16 -41.51
C ARG A 307 24.48 -36.26 -41.05
N PHE A 308 25.44 -35.83 -41.87
CA PHE A 308 26.85 -35.82 -41.49
C PHE A 308 27.13 -34.87 -40.31
N ARG A 309 26.55 -33.66 -40.31
CA ARG A 309 26.66 -32.73 -39.16
C ARG A 309 26.01 -33.30 -37.90
N ASP A 310 24.82 -33.85 -38.03
CA ASP A 310 24.08 -34.45 -36.93
C ASP A 310 24.84 -35.67 -36.35
N GLN A 311 25.47 -36.48 -37.21
CA GLN A 311 26.32 -37.59 -36.81
C GLN A 311 27.57 -37.12 -36.06
N ARG A 312 28.27 -36.09 -36.56
CA ARG A 312 29.43 -35.52 -35.85
C ARG A 312 29.05 -34.90 -34.51
N ALA A 313 27.87 -34.27 -34.43
CA ALA A 313 27.34 -33.74 -33.18
C ALA A 313 27.06 -34.86 -32.18
N ALA A 314 26.46 -35.96 -32.63
CA ALA A 314 26.21 -37.13 -31.81
C ALA A 314 27.51 -37.77 -31.29
N GLU A 315 28.50 -37.99 -32.15
CA GLU A 315 29.80 -38.55 -31.77
C GLU A 315 30.53 -37.69 -30.71
N ARG A 316 30.51 -36.36 -30.88
CA ARG A 316 31.11 -35.42 -29.90
C ARG A 316 30.38 -35.45 -28.56
N VAL A 317 29.05 -35.44 -28.58
CA VAL A 317 28.25 -35.51 -27.35
C VAL A 317 28.44 -36.84 -26.65
N GLU A 318 28.49 -37.96 -27.38
CA GLU A 318 28.71 -39.28 -26.79
C GLU A 318 30.08 -39.37 -26.10
N ALA A 319 31.13 -38.81 -26.71
CA ALA A 319 32.45 -38.70 -26.08
C ALA A 319 32.39 -37.84 -24.80
N GLU A 320 31.80 -36.64 -24.84
CA GLU A 320 31.66 -35.79 -23.64
C GLU A 320 30.88 -36.47 -22.51
N ILE A 321 29.80 -37.16 -22.85
CA ILE A 321 28.96 -37.86 -21.89
C ILE A 321 29.70 -39.02 -21.25
N ARG A 322 30.49 -39.76 -22.03
CA ARG A 322 31.35 -40.83 -21.52
C ARG A 322 32.41 -40.27 -20.57
N ASP A 323 33.08 -39.19 -20.98
CA ASP A 323 34.12 -38.54 -20.17
C ASP A 323 33.54 -37.98 -18.85
N TRP A 324 32.34 -37.38 -18.89
CA TRP A 324 31.70 -36.83 -17.69
C TRP A 324 31.10 -37.87 -16.74
N ARG A 325 30.72 -39.05 -17.26
CA ARG A 325 30.27 -40.18 -16.42
C ARG A 325 31.43 -40.92 -15.76
N GLY A 326 32.61 -40.94 -16.38
CA GLY A 326 33.78 -41.67 -15.88
C GLY A 326 33.49 -43.17 -15.77
N ASP A 327 33.72 -43.74 -14.58
CA ASP A 327 33.62 -45.18 -14.31
C ASP A 327 32.18 -45.68 -14.04
N LEU A 328 31.18 -44.79 -14.10
CA LEU A 328 29.77 -45.18 -13.91
C LEU A 328 29.25 -45.98 -15.11
N GLU A 329 28.41 -47.00 -14.86
CA GLU A 329 27.83 -47.84 -15.93
C GLU A 329 27.28 -47.00 -17.09
N PRO A 330 27.57 -47.36 -18.35
CA PRO A 330 27.14 -46.59 -19.50
C PRO A 330 25.62 -46.62 -19.61
N VAL A 331 25.01 -45.43 -19.53
CA VAL A 331 23.59 -45.25 -19.81
C VAL A 331 23.47 -44.72 -21.22
N THR A 332 23.02 -45.56 -22.15
CA THR A 332 22.75 -45.15 -23.52
C THR A 332 21.55 -44.22 -23.55
N SER A 333 21.72 -43.00 -24.06
CA SER A 333 20.59 -42.11 -24.30
C SER A 333 19.71 -42.66 -25.42
N HIS A 334 18.39 -42.62 -25.22
CA HIS A 334 17.42 -42.98 -26.27
C HIS A 334 17.49 -42.04 -27.49
N ARG A 335 18.19 -40.92 -27.38
CA ARG A 335 18.38 -39.94 -28.46
C ARG A 335 19.65 -40.15 -29.27
N LEU A 336 20.58 -40.95 -28.76
CA LEU A 336 21.82 -41.34 -29.45
C LEU A 336 21.71 -42.75 -30.03
N GLY A 337 20.82 -43.59 -29.48
CA GLY A 337 20.48 -44.89 -30.04
C GLY A 337 19.55 -44.77 -31.25
N GLY A 338 20.06 -45.16 -32.42
CA GLY A 338 19.27 -45.62 -33.56
C GLY A 338 19.23 -47.13 -33.58
#